data_AF-A0A944A1Q1-F1
#
_entry.id   AF-A0A944A1Q1-F1
#
_cell.length_a   1.000
_cell.length_b   1.000
_cell.length_c   1.000
_cell.angle_alpha   90.00
_cell.angle_beta   90.00
_cell.angle_gamma   90.00
#
_symmetry.space_group_name_H-M   'P 1'
#
loop_
_entity.id
_entity.type
_entity.pdbx_description
1 polymer ?
#
loop_
_entity_poly.entity_id
_entity_poly.type
_entity_poly.pdbx_seq_one_letter_code
_entity_poly.pdbx_strand_id
1 'polypeptide(L)'
;MSENNLIEEFVEKKSIQALASLVETEDENTAVKNSIQLADVFGLGSAFKKIVENKDDEESKLIGSFSNNLALLIQKTWVEQSDEEMKAQVLYVLEEVRKQFGKGKYKAAYSNFISIVNDVVYLMFGNQTKTEDFAEYALRIDPEFGMFWWYFKSLPQEADWSEGKTRTALLLAMHFLANY
;
A
#
# COMPACT_ATOMS: atom_id res chain seq x y z
N MET A 1 11.92 16.25 -16.63
CA MET A 1 10.46 16.06 -16.61
C MET A 1 10.10 15.80 -15.16
N SER A 2 9.09 16.46 -14.60
CA SER A 2 8.65 16.17 -13.21
C SER A 2 7.94 14.81 -13.17
N GLU A 3 8.07 14.04 -12.07
CA GLU A 3 7.40 12.75 -11.85
C GLU A 3 5.91 12.73 -12.27
N ASN A 4 5.20 13.84 -12.04
CA ASN A 4 3.80 14.01 -12.44
C ASN A 4 3.52 13.82 -13.94
N ASN A 5 4.49 14.06 -14.83
CA ASN A 5 4.27 13.87 -16.27
C ASN A 5 4.34 12.40 -16.69
N LEU A 6 5.10 11.57 -15.96
CA LEU A 6 5.27 10.16 -16.31
C LEU A 6 4.10 9.31 -15.82
N ILE A 7 3.59 9.57 -14.62
CA ILE A 7 2.46 8.80 -14.09
C ILE A 7 1.19 8.95 -14.95
N GLU A 8 1.01 10.10 -15.63
CA GLU A 8 -0.09 10.32 -16.57
C GLU A 8 -0.06 9.39 -17.79
N GLU A 9 1.07 8.75 -18.10
CA GLU A 9 1.16 7.73 -19.15
C GLU A 9 0.59 6.38 -18.70
N PHE A 10 0.57 6.12 -17.39
CA PHE A 10 0.15 4.83 -16.81
C PHE A 10 -1.22 4.90 -16.12
N VAL A 11 -1.59 6.08 -15.61
CA VAL A 11 -2.78 6.27 -14.78
C VAL A 11 -3.68 7.34 -15.41
N GLU A 12 -4.95 7.01 -15.59
CA GLU A 12 -5.94 7.97 -16.08
C GLU A 12 -6.11 9.16 -15.12
N LYS A 13 -6.35 10.36 -15.66
CA LYS A 13 -6.55 11.59 -14.88
C LYS A 13 -7.62 11.46 -13.78
N LYS A 14 -8.68 10.68 -14.04
CA LYS A 14 -9.74 10.40 -13.05
C LYS A 14 -9.16 9.72 -11.80
N SER A 15 -8.18 8.85 -11.94
CA SER A 15 -7.56 8.11 -10.83
C SER A 15 -6.57 8.98 -10.07
N ILE A 16 -5.86 9.89 -10.75
CA ILE A 16 -5.05 10.93 -10.09
C ILE A 16 -5.94 11.82 -9.21
N GLN A 17 -7.09 12.25 -9.73
CA GLN A 17 -8.08 13.02 -8.97
C GLN A 17 -8.68 12.21 -7.81
N ALA A 18 -8.97 10.92 -8.02
CA ALA A 18 -9.45 10.04 -6.96
C ALA A 18 -8.44 9.90 -5.83
N LEU A 19 -7.13 9.84 -6.13
CA LEU A 19 -6.09 9.81 -5.11
C LEU A 19 -6.03 11.12 -4.31
N ALA A 20 -5.99 12.26 -4.97
CA ALA A 20 -6.01 13.55 -4.31
C ALA A 20 -7.25 13.68 -3.39
N SER A 21 -8.42 13.33 -3.91
CA SER A 21 -9.67 13.36 -3.16
C SER A 21 -9.69 12.35 -1.99
N LEU A 22 -9.10 11.16 -2.15
CA LEU A 22 -8.94 10.19 -1.05
C LEU A 22 -8.08 10.78 0.07
N VAL A 23 -6.96 11.43 -0.25
CA VAL A 23 -6.05 11.99 0.76
C VAL A 23 -6.72 13.17 1.49
N GLU A 24 -7.44 14.02 0.79
CA GLU A 24 -8.01 15.27 1.32
C GLU A 24 -9.36 15.10 2.03
N THR A 25 -10.20 14.16 1.59
CA THR A 25 -11.59 14.05 2.09
C THR A 25 -11.65 13.60 3.55
N GLU A 26 -12.58 14.15 4.32
CA GLU A 26 -12.95 13.65 5.65
C GLU A 26 -14.16 12.69 5.61
N ASP A 27 -14.90 12.66 4.50
CA ASP A 27 -16.07 11.81 4.33
C ASP A 27 -15.67 10.37 3.96
N GLU A 28 -16.04 9.42 4.82
CA GLU A 28 -15.69 8.00 4.65
C GLU A 28 -16.31 7.39 3.39
N ASN A 29 -17.52 7.79 3.01
CA ASN A 29 -18.17 7.27 1.80
C ASN A 29 -17.43 7.71 0.52
N THR A 30 -16.94 8.95 0.52
CA THR A 30 -16.10 9.50 -0.55
C THR A 30 -14.75 8.79 -0.59
N ALA A 31 -14.14 8.54 0.57
CA ALA A 31 -12.91 7.73 0.65
C ALA A 31 -13.12 6.32 0.05
N VAL A 32 -14.22 5.64 0.40
CA VAL A 32 -14.57 4.33 -0.17
C VAL A 32 -14.73 4.40 -1.69
N LYS A 33 -15.53 5.33 -2.21
CA LYS A 33 -15.71 5.48 -3.66
C LYS A 33 -14.38 5.71 -4.40
N ASN A 34 -13.56 6.63 -3.90
CA ASN A 34 -12.26 6.93 -4.51
C ASN A 34 -11.31 5.73 -4.45
N SER A 35 -11.31 4.97 -3.35
CA SER A 35 -10.48 3.77 -3.23
C SER A 35 -10.90 2.65 -4.18
N ILE A 36 -12.20 2.47 -4.44
CA ILE A 36 -12.70 1.51 -5.44
C ILE A 36 -12.23 1.91 -6.84
N GLN A 37 -12.33 3.20 -7.16
CA GLN A 37 -11.85 3.72 -8.44
C GLN A 37 -10.34 3.57 -8.59
N LEU A 38 -9.57 3.73 -7.52
CA LEU A 38 -8.13 3.47 -7.54
C LEU A 38 -7.81 1.98 -7.69
N ALA A 39 -8.60 1.09 -7.08
CA ALA A 39 -8.43 -0.35 -7.26
C ALA A 39 -8.61 -0.78 -8.72
N ASP A 40 -9.40 -0.06 -9.54
CA ASP A 40 -9.50 -0.31 -10.98
C ASP A 40 -8.19 -0.05 -11.73
N VAL A 41 -7.29 0.81 -11.22
CA VAL A 41 -5.95 1.02 -11.81
C VAL A 41 -5.14 -0.28 -11.79
N PHE A 42 -5.37 -1.12 -10.78
CA PHE A 42 -4.72 -2.43 -10.64
C PHE A 42 -5.55 -3.56 -11.26
N GLY A 43 -6.68 -3.26 -11.91
CA GLY A 43 -7.61 -4.28 -12.41
C GLY A 43 -8.40 -5.01 -11.31
N LEU A 44 -8.41 -4.47 -10.08
CA LEU A 44 -8.93 -5.13 -8.88
C LEU A 44 -10.25 -4.52 -8.35
N GLY A 45 -10.80 -3.47 -8.98
CA GLY A 45 -11.87 -2.69 -8.36
C GLY A 45 -13.15 -3.46 -8.02
N SER A 46 -13.57 -4.42 -8.85
CA SER A 46 -14.75 -5.24 -8.55
C SER A 46 -14.55 -6.19 -7.35
N ALA A 47 -13.34 -6.73 -7.18
CA ALA A 47 -12.98 -7.57 -6.04
C ALA A 47 -12.82 -6.71 -4.78
N PHE A 48 -12.12 -5.59 -4.91
CA PHE A 48 -11.90 -4.65 -3.81
C PHE A 48 -13.21 -4.06 -3.28
N LYS A 49 -14.15 -3.71 -4.16
CA LYS A 49 -15.49 -3.24 -3.79
C LYS A 49 -16.19 -4.20 -2.83
N LYS A 50 -16.11 -5.51 -3.09
CA LYS A 50 -16.73 -6.52 -2.21
C LYS A 50 -16.11 -6.53 -0.81
N ILE A 51 -14.80 -6.27 -0.70
CA ILE A 51 -14.07 -6.24 0.58
C ILE A 51 -14.46 -5.00 1.40
N VAL A 52 -14.53 -3.83 0.76
CA VAL A 52 -14.87 -2.59 1.50
C VAL A 52 -16.35 -2.53 1.87
N GLU A 53 -17.25 -3.16 1.08
CA GLU A 53 -18.69 -3.22 1.35
C GLU A 53 -19.11 -4.38 2.28
N ASN A 54 -18.45 -5.55 2.23
CA ASN A 54 -18.78 -6.73 3.07
C ASN A 54 -17.66 -6.96 4.10
N LYS A 55 -17.92 -6.57 5.34
CA LYS A 55 -16.85 -6.17 6.28
C LYS A 55 -16.06 -7.27 6.98
N ASP A 56 -16.38 -8.56 6.87
CA ASP A 56 -15.79 -9.51 7.82
C ASP A 56 -14.98 -10.65 7.17
N ASP A 57 -15.58 -11.49 6.32
CA ASP A 57 -14.90 -12.67 5.80
C ASP A 57 -13.83 -12.33 4.73
N GLU A 58 -14.17 -11.47 3.79
CA GLU A 58 -13.27 -11.13 2.68
C GLU A 58 -12.11 -10.24 3.13
N GLU A 59 -12.35 -9.36 4.10
CA GLU A 59 -11.30 -8.58 4.76
C GLU A 59 -10.33 -9.48 5.52
N SER A 60 -10.84 -10.42 6.32
CA SER A 60 -9.98 -11.34 7.07
C SER A 60 -9.11 -12.19 6.15
N LYS A 61 -9.67 -12.66 5.02
CA LYS A 61 -8.91 -13.35 3.97
C LYS A 61 -7.85 -12.44 3.37
N LEU A 62 -8.20 -11.20 3.04
CA LEU A 62 -7.25 -10.23 2.49
C LEU A 62 -6.08 -10.00 3.46
N ILE A 63 -6.35 -9.72 4.73
CA ILE A 63 -5.31 -9.50 5.76
C ILE A 63 -4.38 -10.72 5.83
N GLY A 64 -4.94 -11.93 5.80
CA GLY A 64 -4.19 -13.18 5.76
C GLY A 64 -3.29 -13.30 4.54
N SER A 65 -3.85 -13.13 3.34
CA SER A 65 -3.11 -13.20 2.07
C SER A 65 -2.01 -12.15 1.98
N PHE A 66 -2.32 -10.89 2.31
CA PHE A 66 -1.34 -9.80 2.39
C PHE A 66 -0.17 -10.17 3.31
N SER A 67 -0.47 -10.59 4.54
CA SER A 67 0.58 -10.86 5.53
C SER A 67 1.47 -12.02 5.08
N ASN A 68 0.88 -13.08 4.53
CA ASN A 68 1.62 -14.25 4.05
C ASN A 68 2.49 -13.89 2.84
N ASN A 69 1.94 -13.18 1.86
CA ASN A 69 2.67 -12.81 0.65
C ASN A 69 3.81 -11.85 0.97
N LEU A 70 3.56 -10.84 1.80
CA LEU A 70 4.60 -9.89 2.19
C LEU A 70 5.70 -10.57 3.00
N ALA A 71 5.36 -11.47 3.92
CA ALA A 71 6.34 -12.25 4.66
C ALA A 71 7.18 -13.14 3.73
N LEU A 72 6.55 -13.81 2.75
CA LEU A 72 7.25 -14.61 1.75
C LEU A 72 8.17 -13.75 0.88
N LEU A 73 7.73 -12.57 0.46
CA LEU A 73 8.52 -11.61 -0.29
C LEU A 73 9.77 -11.22 0.52
N ILE A 74 9.59 -10.75 1.75
CA ILE A 74 10.69 -10.40 2.67
C ILE A 74 11.67 -11.57 2.81
N GLN A 75 11.18 -12.78 3.10
CA GLN A 75 12.00 -13.96 3.31
C GLN A 75 12.82 -14.32 2.07
N LYS A 76 12.24 -14.20 0.87
CA LYS A 76 12.90 -14.51 -0.40
C LYS A 76 13.85 -13.40 -0.87
N THR A 77 13.65 -12.16 -0.44
CA THR A 77 14.56 -11.06 -0.75
C THR A 77 15.94 -11.36 -0.18
N TRP A 78 16.93 -11.45 -1.06
CA TRP A 78 18.33 -11.55 -0.67
C TRP A 78 18.79 -10.20 -0.14
N VAL A 79 19.46 -10.20 1.01
CA VAL A 79 19.91 -8.99 1.69
C VAL A 79 21.37 -9.13 2.07
N GLU A 80 22.08 -8.01 2.16
CA GLU A 80 23.43 -7.99 2.71
C GLU A 80 23.39 -8.31 4.21
N GLN A 81 24.52 -8.77 4.77
CA GLN A 81 24.59 -9.10 6.20
C GLN A 81 24.19 -7.92 7.11
N SER A 82 24.45 -6.68 6.66
CA SER A 82 24.07 -5.45 7.38
C SER A 82 22.56 -5.24 7.49
N ASP A 83 21.75 -5.87 6.64
CA ASP A 83 20.30 -5.67 6.56
C ASP A 83 19.50 -6.88 7.09
N GLU A 84 20.16 -7.94 7.56
CA GLU A 84 19.50 -9.13 8.15
C GLU A 84 18.70 -8.78 9.42
N GLU A 85 19.21 -7.86 10.25
CA GLU A 85 18.48 -7.39 11.44
C GLU A 85 17.22 -6.62 11.05
N MET A 86 17.30 -5.77 10.02
CA MET A 86 16.15 -5.06 9.48
C MET A 86 15.10 -6.06 8.96
N LYS A 87 15.52 -7.06 8.20
CA LYS A 87 14.64 -8.12 7.69
C LYS A 87 13.87 -8.83 8.81
N ALA A 88 14.55 -9.21 9.89
CA ALA A 88 13.92 -9.83 11.06
C ALA A 88 12.95 -8.87 11.76
N GLN A 89 13.34 -7.60 11.92
CA GLN A 89 12.50 -6.57 12.53
C GLN A 89 11.22 -6.32 11.73
N VAL A 90 11.31 -6.22 10.40
CA VAL A 90 10.15 -6.00 9.52
C VAL A 90 9.16 -7.16 9.64
N LEU A 91 9.63 -8.41 9.67
CA LEU A 91 8.77 -9.58 9.89
C LEU A 91 8.07 -9.54 11.26
N TYR A 92 8.77 -9.11 12.31
CA TYR A 92 8.17 -8.96 13.64
C TYR A 92 7.07 -7.90 13.66
N VAL A 93 7.33 -6.71 13.09
CA VAL A 93 6.35 -5.61 13.04
C VAL A 93 5.15 -6.00 12.17
N LEU A 94 5.36 -6.75 11.09
CA LEU A 94 4.28 -7.27 10.23
C LEU A 94 3.28 -8.13 11.01
N GLU A 95 3.76 -9.04 11.88
CA GLU A 95 2.88 -9.84 12.73
C GLU A 95 2.10 -8.98 13.75
N GLU A 96 2.72 -7.93 14.30
CA GLU A 96 2.01 -7.00 15.18
C GLU A 96 0.94 -6.19 14.44
N VAL A 97 1.24 -5.69 13.24
CA VAL A 97 0.29 -4.98 12.37
C VAL A 97 -0.89 -5.88 11.99
N ARG A 98 -0.62 -7.13 11.61
CA ARG A 98 -1.65 -8.13 11.34
C ARG A 98 -2.60 -8.33 12.53
N LYS A 99 -2.08 -8.40 13.76
CA LYS A 99 -2.91 -8.51 14.97
C LYS A 99 -3.77 -7.27 15.22
N GLN A 100 -3.29 -6.07 14.87
CA GLN A 100 -4.08 -4.84 14.99
C GLN A 100 -5.21 -4.83 13.95
N PHE A 101 -4.94 -5.21 12.70
CA PHE A 101 -5.97 -5.33 11.67
C PHE A 101 -7.07 -6.32 12.05
N GLY A 102 -6.70 -7.49 12.58
CA GLY A 102 -7.69 -8.48 13.08
C GLY A 102 -8.53 -7.99 14.27
N LYS A 103 -8.18 -6.87 14.89
CA LYS A 103 -8.96 -6.19 15.94
C LYS A 103 -9.68 -4.94 15.44
N GLY A 104 -9.64 -4.67 14.14
CA GLY A 104 -10.19 -3.46 13.52
C GLY A 104 -9.46 -2.17 13.91
N LYS A 105 -8.19 -2.25 14.33
CA LYS A 105 -7.38 -1.11 14.79
C LYS A 105 -6.43 -0.60 13.69
N TYR A 106 -7.00 -0.14 12.59
CA TYR A 106 -6.31 0.41 11.44
C TYR A 106 -5.57 1.71 11.74
N LYS A 107 -6.17 2.65 12.46
CA LYS A 107 -5.50 3.92 12.81
C LYS A 107 -4.25 3.69 13.66
N ALA A 108 -4.34 2.79 14.63
CA ALA A 108 -3.19 2.42 15.48
C ALA A 108 -2.10 1.64 14.72
N ALA A 109 -2.46 0.94 13.64
CA ALA A 109 -1.52 0.18 12.83
C ALA A 109 -0.86 1.02 11.72
N TYR A 110 -1.39 2.19 11.41
CA TYR A 110 -1.05 2.98 10.22
C TYR A 110 0.44 3.23 10.08
N SER A 111 1.08 3.89 11.05
CA SER A 111 2.49 4.27 10.96
C SER A 111 3.40 3.04 10.85
N ASN A 112 3.06 1.94 11.53
CA ASN A 112 3.81 0.70 11.41
C ASN A 112 3.64 0.06 10.03
N PHE A 113 2.44 0.09 9.45
CA PHE A 113 2.20 -0.38 8.09
C PHE A 113 2.99 0.45 7.07
N ILE A 114 2.98 1.79 7.19
CA ILE A 114 3.77 2.67 6.33
C ILE A 114 5.27 2.36 6.47
N SER A 115 5.78 2.15 7.69
CA SER A 115 7.18 1.77 7.90
C SER A 115 7.51 0.45 7.22
N ILE A 116 6.73 -0.60 7.47
CA ILE A 116 6.95 -1.93 6.89
C ILE A 116 7.04 -1.84 5.36
N VAL A 117 6.09 -1.17 4.70
CA VAL A 117 6.09 -1.12 3.23
C VAL A 117 7.32 -0.35 2.72
N ASN A 118 7.72 0.76 3.35
CA ASN A 118 8.97 1.44 2.99
C ASN A 118 10.19 0.53 3.19
N ASP A 119 10.27 -0.18 4.31
CA ASP A 119 11.39 -1.07 4.63
C ASP A 119 11.45 -2.25 3.65
N VAL A 120 10.31 -2.86 3.31
CA VAL A 120 10.24 -3.93 2.30
C VAL A 120 10.74 -3.43 0.95
N VAL A 121 10.31 -2.25 0.51
CA VAL A 121 10.75 -1.67 -0.76
C VAL A 121 12.25 -1.34 -0.71
N TYR A 122 12.76 -0.87 0.43
CA TYR A 122 14.20 -0.72 0.64
C TYR A 122 14.94 -2.07 0.55
N LEU A 123 14.43 -3.13 1.16
CA LEU A 123 15.06 -4.46 1.06
C LEU A 123 15.09 -4.96 -0.40
N MET A 124 14.06 -4.67 -1.20
CA MET A 124 13.97 -5.10 -2.60
C MET A 124 14.92 -4.33 -3.54
N PHE A 125 15.06 -3.02 -3.34
CA PHE A 125 15.75 -2.14 -4.30
C PHE A 125 17.01 -1.45 -3.72
N GLY A 126 17.29 -1.66 -2.44
CA GLY A 126 18.43 -1.09 -1.72
C GLY A 126 18.46 0.43 -1.76
N ASN A 127 19.66 0.98 -1.90
CA ASN A 127 19.87 2.43 -1.94
C ASN A 127 19.21 3.14 -3.14
N GLN A 128 18.78 2.42 -4.17
CA GLN A 128 18.03 3.00 -5.29
C GLN A 128 16.72 3.65 -4.79
N THR A 129 16.13 3.16 -3.70
CA THR A 129 14.93 3.77 -3.10
C THR A 129 15.12 5.18 -2.56
N LYS A 130 16.37 5.60 -2.34
CA LYS A 130 16.72 6.90 -1.76
C LYS A 130 16.99 7.97 -2.82
N THR A 131 16.97 7.61 -4.11
CA THR A 131 17.21 8.54 -5.20
C THR A 131 15.91 9.25 -5.58
N GLU A 132 16.03 10.48 -6.09
CA GLU A 132 14.87 11.28 -6.54
C GLU A 132 14.16 10.68 -7.76
N ASP A 133 14.83 9.79 -8.50
CA ASP A 133 14.31 9.13 -9.70
C ASP A 133 13.70 7.75 -9.42
N PHE A 134 13.60 7.32 -8.16
CA PHE A 134 13.12 5.97 -7.84
C PHE A 134 11.69 5.69 -8.34
N ALA A 135 10.78 6.68 -8.28
CA ALA A 135 9.41 6.45 -8.77
C ALA A 135 9.39 6.24 -10.31
N GLU A 136 10.20 7.01 -11.05
CA GLU A 136 10.38 6.82 -12.49
C GLU A 136 11.04 5.47 -12.80
N TYR A 137 12.06 5.09 -12.01
CA TYR A 137 12.69 3.79 -12.10
C TYR A 137 11.67 2.65 -11.90
N ALA A 138 10.90 2.69 -10.82
CA ALA A 138 9.89 1.69 -10.48
C ALA A 138 8.86 1.52 -11.61
N LEU A 139 8.31 2.63 -12.13
CA LEU A 139 7.36 2.62 -13.24
C LEU A 139 7.92 2.00 -14.52
N ARG A 140 9.23 2.14 -14.78
CA ARG A 140 9.85 1.59 -15.99
C ARG A 140 10.13 0.09 -15.90
N ILE A 141 10.53 -0.40 -14.73
CA ILE A 141 10.89 -1.81 -14.57
C ILE A 141 9.65 -2.70 -14.37
N ASP A 142 8.66 -2.18 -13.65
CA ASP A 142 7.45 -2.87 -13.26
C ASP A 142 6.35 -1.80 -13.09
N PRO A 143 5.59 -1.50 -14.15
CA PRO A 143 4.56 -0.47 -14.12
C PRO A 143 3.51 -0.68 -13.02
N GLU A 144 3.15 -1.93 -12.71
CA GLU A 144 2.17 -2.23 -11.67
C GLU A 144 2.71 -1.85 -10.29
N PHE A 145 3.95 -2.25 -9.99
CA PHE A 145 4.63 -1.82 -8.77
C PHE A 145 4.83 -0.30 -8.72
N GLY A 146 5.23 0.33 -9.83
CA GLY A 146 5.40 1.78 -9.91
C GLY A 146 4.11 2.55 -9.61
N MET A 147 2.97 2.09 -10.12
CA MET A 147 1.66 2.67 -9.80
C MET A 147 1.28 2.47 -8.33
N PHE A 148 1.57 1.30 -7.75
CA PHE A 148 1.39 1.07 -6.32
C PHE A 148 2.27 2.00 -5.49
N TRP A 149 3.53 2.16 -5.87
CA TRP A 149 4.46 3.03 -5.16
C TRP A 149 4.02 4.49 -5.23
N TRP A 150 3.55 4.97 -6.38
CA TRP A 150 2.93 6.28 -6.53
C TRP A 150 1.74 6.48 -5.58
N TYR A 151 0.83 5.51 -5.53
CA TYR A 151 -0.31 5.52 -4.60
C TYR A 151 0.18 5.60 -3.14
N PHE A 152 1.08 4.70 -2.77
CA PHE A 152 1.57 4.54 -1.41
C PHE A 152 2.33 5.79 -0.92
N LYS A 153 3.18 6.38 -1.77
CA LYS A 153 3.93 7.61 -1.43
C LYS A 153 3.08 8.87 -1.39
N SER A 154 1.87 8.84 -1.94
CA SER A 154 0.91 9.94 -1.81
C SER A 154 0.17 9.91 -0.47
N LEU A 155 0.26 8.82 0.29
CA LEU A 155 -0.28 8.75 1.64
C LEU A 155 0.65 9.53 2.61
N PRO A 156 0.10 10.24 3.60
CA PRO A 156 0.91 10.95 4.59
C PRO A 156 1.67 9.97 5.48
N GLN A 157 2.84 10.37 5.99
CA GLN A 157 3.61 9.52 6.92
C GLN A 157 2.84 9.28 8.24
N GLU A 158 2.09 10.29 8.68
CA GLU A 158 1.20 10.24 9.83
C GLU A 158 -0.17 10.76 9.39
N ALA A 159 -1.21 9.96 9.60
CA ALA A 159 -2.57 10.31 9.23
C ALA A 159 -3.43 10.54 10.48
N ASP A 160 -4.03 11.72 10.60
CA ASP A 160 -5.12 11.96 11.56
C ASP A 160 -6.49 11.74 10.90
N TRP A 161 -6.63 10.60 10.23
CA TRP A 161 -7.89 10.23 9.59
C TRP A 161 -8.83 9.49 10.55
N SER A 162 -10.09 9.36 10.15
CA SER A 162 -11.03 8.47 10.84
C SER A 162 -10.59 7.01 10.70
N GLU A 163 -11.13 6.14 11.56
CA GLU A 163 -10.87 4.69 11.49
C GLU A 163 -11.33 4.11 10.14
N GLY A 164 -12.49 4.53 9.64
CA GLY A 164 -13.05 4.03 8.37
C GLY A 164 -12.25 4.47 7.15
N LYS A 165 -11.80 5.73 7.11
CA LYS A 165 -10.91 6.22 6.04
C LYS A 165 -9.57 5.50 6.08
N THR A 166 -8.96 5.37 7.26
CA THR A 166 -7.68 4.66 7.43
C THR A 166 -7.80 3.21 6.99
N ARG A 167 -8.83 2.50 7.45
CA ARG A 167 -9.16 1.13 7.01
C ARG A 167 -9.19 1.05 5.49
N THR A 168 -9.94 1.94 4.85
CA THR A 168 -10.14 1.92 3.39
C THR A 168 -8.84 2.10 2.62
N ALA A 169 -8.00 3.07 3.01
CA ALA A 169 -6.70 3.28 2.39
C ALA A 169 -5.77 2.08 2.59
N LEU A 170 -5.67 1.56 3.82
CA LEU A 170 -4.79 0.42 4.10
C LEU A 170 -5.26 -0.87 3.41
N LEU A 171 -6.57 -1.11 3.31
CA LEU A 171 -7.10 -2.26 2.57
C LEU A 171 -6.76 -2.17 1.09
N LEU A 172 -6.76 -0.98 0.48
CA LEU A 172 -6.34 -0.82 -0.92
C LEU A 172 -4.88 -1.21 -1.12
N ALA A 173 -3.99 -0.73 -0.24
CA ALA A 173 -2.57 -1.11 -0.26
C ALA A 173 -2.39 -2.63 -0.06
N MET A 174 -3.08 -3.20 0.92
CA MET A 174 -3.05 -4.65 1.18
C MET A 174 -3.57 -5.45 -0.02
N HIS A 175 -4.61 -4.96 -0.70
CA HIS A 175 -5.19 -5.67 -1.84
C HIS A 175 -4.21 -5.74 -3.00
N PHE A 176 -3.43 -4.70 -3.24
CA PHE A 176 -2.31 -4.78 -4.18
C PHE A 176 -1.27 -5.81 -3.72
N LEU A 177 -0.74 -5.66 -2.50
CA LEU A 177 0.34 -6.51 -1.98
C LEU A 177 -0.05 -7.99 -1.81
N ALA A 178 -1.34 -8.30 -1.67
CA ALA A 178 -1.85 -9.67 -1.65
C ALA A 178 -1.91 -10.33 -3.04
N ASN A 179 -1.77 -9.55 -4.11
CA ASN A 179 -1.82 -10.02 -5.50
C ASN A 179 -0.52 -9.75 -6.28
N TYR A 180 0.47 -9.09 -5.66
CA TYR A 180 1.83 -8.90 -6.14
C TYR A 180 2.71 -10.10 -5.74
#